data_AF-A0A7W0SHD7-F1
#
_entry.id   AF-A0A7W0SHD7-F1
#
_cell.length_a   1.000
_cell.length_b   1.000
_cell.length_c   1.000
_cell.angle_alpha   90.00
_cell.angle_beta   90.00
_cell.angle_gamma   90.00
#
_symmetry.space_group_name_H-M   'P 1'
#
loop_
_entity.id
_entity.type
_entity.pdbx_description
1 polymer ?
#
loop_
_entity_poly.entity_id
_entity_poly.type
_entity_poly.pdbx_seq_one_letter_code
_entity_poly.pdbx_strand_id
1 'polypeptide(L)' 'MRSRIRQLISLVMALAMFGLLAPTAQAQTTDPTFTVTGSGWGHMVGMSQYGARALALGGSSAAEITGFYYAG' A
#
# COMPACT_ATOMS: atom_id res chain seq x y z
N MET A 1 37.63 -31.99 -43.15
CA MET A 1 36.41 -31.22 -43.49
C MET A 1 35.15 -31.68 -42.73
N ARG A 2 34.80 -32.98 -42.73
CA ARG A 2 33.58 -33.48 -42.08
C ARG A 2 33.49 -33.29 -40.55
N SER A 3 34.60 -33.31 -39.80
CA SER A 3 34.58 -33.06 -38.35
C SER A 3 34.34 -31.60 -38.00
N ARG A 4 34.87 -30.65 -38.79
CA ARG A 4 34.65 -29.20 -38.61
C ARG A 4 33.19 -28.81 -38.85
N ILE A 5 32.54 -29.43 -39.85
CA ILE A 5 31.11 -29.21 -40.12
C ILE A 5 30.23 -29.72 -38.97
N ARG A 6 30.53 -30.90 -38.40
CA ARG A 6 29.81 -31.44 -37.23
C ARG A 6 29.98 -30.54 -36.00
N GLN A 7 31.19 -30.03 -35.76
CA GLN A 7 31.46 -29.10 -34.67
C GLN A 7 30.70 -27.78 -34.82
N LEU A 8 30.62 -27.22 -36.03
CA LEU A 8 29.85 -26.00 -36.30
C LEU A 8 28.34 -26.20 -36.06
N ILE A 9 27.78 -27.34 -36.49
CA ILE A 9 26.37 -27.67 -36.24
C ILE A 9 26.09 -27.82 -34.75
N SER A 10 26.95 -28.53 -34.00
CA SER A 10 26.84 -28.65 -32.55
C SER A 10 26.89 -27.30 -31.84
N LEU A 11 27.75 -26.38 -32.29
CA LEU A 11 27.88 -25.05 -31.72
C LEU A 11 26.62 -24.19 -31.95
N VAL A 12 26.07 -24.23 -33.17
CA VAL A 12 24.83 -23.52 -33.51
C VAL A 12 23.65 -24.06 -32.70
N MET A 13 23.56 -25.39 -32.54
CA MET A 13 22.51 -26.00 -31.72
C MET A 13 22.63 -25.65 -30.24
N ALA A 14 23.85 -25.61 -29.70
CA ALA A 14 24.10 -25.19 -28.33
C ALA A 14 23.73 -23.72 -28.10
N LEU A 15 24.04 -22.84 -29.06
CA LEU A 15 23.70 -21.42 -28.99
C LEU A 15 22.18 -21.19 -29.10
N ALA A 16 21.49 -21.93 -29.97
CA ALA A 16 20.03 -21.89 -30.08
C ALA A 16 19.34 -22.40 -28.81
N MET A 17 19.83 -23.50 -28.23
CA MET A 17 19.34 -24.02 -26.95
C MET A 17 19.57 -23.03 -25.80
N PHE A 18 20.71 -22.36 -25.77
CA PHE A 18 21.02 -21.34 -24.77
C PHE A 18 20.05 -20.16 -24.85
N GLY A 19 19.68 -19.72 -26.06
CA GLY A 19 18.67 -18.68 -26.26
C GLY A 19 17.26 -19.08 -25.82
N LEU A 20 16.86 -20.35 -26.01
CA LEU A 20 15.55 -20.87 -25.58
C LEU A 20 15.43 -21.07 -24.07
N LEU A 21 16.54 -21.36 -23.39
CA LEU A 21 16.59 -21.61 -21.94
C LEU A 21 16.99 -20.38 -21.13
N ALA A 22 17.25 -19.25 -21.78
CA ALA A 22 17.62 -18.02 -21.11
C ALA A 22 16.44 -17.51 -20.26
N PRO A 23 16.63 -17.28 -18.94
CA PRO A 23 15.59 -16.71 -18.11
C PRO A 23 15.26 -15.30 -18.57
N THR A 24 14.00 -15.04 -18.92
CA THR A 24 13.50 -13.71 -19.23
C THR A 24 13.16 -12.98 -17.93
N ALA A 25 13.80 -11.84 -17.66
CA ALA A 25 13.38 -10.98 -16.56
C ALA A 25 12.05 -10.29 -16.94
N GLN A 26 11.01 -10.51 -16.15
CA GLN A 26 9.76 -9.76 -16.24
C GLN A 26 9.79 -8.64 -15.19
N ALA A 27 9.52 -7.42 -15.63
CA ALA A 27 9.28 -6.32 -14.71
C ALA A 27 7.97 -6.59 -13.96
N GLN A 28 8.06 -6.71 -12.64
CA GLN A 28 6.87 -6.78 -11.79
C GLN A 28 6.35 -5.37 -11.57
N THR A 29 5.24 -5.03 -12.21
CA THR A 29 4.46 -3.82 -11.92
C THR A 29 3.55 -4.13 -10.73
N THR A 30 4.13 -4.24 -9.54
CA THR A 30 3.34 -4.29 -8.31
C THR A 30 3.11 -2.87 -7.83
N ASP A 31 1.86 -2.43 -7.86
CA ASP A 31 1.46 -1.18 -7.22
C ASP A 31 1.54 -1.38 -5.69
N PRO A 32 2.44 -0.68 -4.97
CA PRO A 32 2.55 -0.84 -3.53
C PRO A 32 1.26 -0.32 -2.88
N THR A 33 0.56 -1.19 -2.15
CA THR A 33 -0.59 -0.80 -1.34
C THR A 33 -0.11 -0.41 0.06
N PHE A 34 -0.46 0.78 0.51
CA PHE A 34 -0.22 1.24 1.87
C PHE A 34 -1.54 1.36 2.61
N THR A 35 -1.64 0.74 3.78
CA THR A 35 -2.79 0.92 4.69
C THR A 35 -2.38 1.89 5.79
N VAL A 36 -3.12 2.99 5.93
CA VAL A 36 -2.94 3.96 7.02
C VAL A 36 -4.12 3.83 7.97
N THR A 37 -3.84 3.56 9.25
CA THR A 37 -4.83 3.50 10.32
C THR A 37 -4.73 4.73 11.20
N GLY A 38 -5.86 5.33 11.54
CA GLY A 38 -5.95 6.49 12.43
C GLY A 38 -7.21 6.43 13.29
N SER A 39 -7.36 7.42 14.16
CA SER A 39 -8.54 7.56 15.03
C SER A 39 -9.04 9.00 15.04
N GLY A 40 -10.30 9.19 15.42
CA GLY A 40 -10.96 10.50 15.38
C GLY A 40 -11.51 10.84 13.98
N TRP A 41 -12.33 11.90 13.93
CA TRP A 41 -12.88 12.40 12.67
C TRP A 41 -13.01 13.93 12.71
N GLY A 42 -12.59 14.60 11.63
CA GLY A 42 -12.52 16.06 11.54
C GLY A 42 -11.21 16.66 12.06
N HIS A 43 -11.21 17.97 12.31
CA HIS A 43 -10.01 18.74 12.68
C HIS A 43 -9.60 18.64 14.16
N MET A 44 -10.41 17.98 15.01
CA MET A 44 -10.10 17.68 16.41
C MET A 44 -9.82 18.91 17.32
N VAL A 45 -10.33 20.08 16.95
CA VAL A 45 -10.18 21.32 17.74
C VAL A 45 -11.57 21.79 18.19
N GLY A 46 -11.70 22.21 19.44
CA GLY A 46 -12.98 22.64 20.01
C GLY A 46 -13.88 21.45 20.40
N MET A 47 -15.16 21.51 20.01
CA MET A 47 -16.18 20.56 20.46
C MET A 47 -16.22 19.27 19.64
N SER A 48 -16.00 18.13 20.31
CA SER A 48 -16.31 16.81 19.74
C SER A 48 -17.83 16.61 19.73
N GLN A 49 -18.42 16.40 18.55
CA GLN A 49 -19.86 16.18 18.42
C GLN A 49 -20.32 14.90 19.14
N TYR A 50 -19.57 13.81 19.01
CA TYR A 50 -19.86 12.56 19.71
C TYR A 50 -19.69 12.68 21.22
N GLY A 51 -18.67 13.42 21.68
CA GLY A 51 -18.48 13.68 23.10
C GLY A 51 -19.56 14.59 23.69
N ALA A 52 -19.97 15.64 22.97
CA ALA A 52 -21.11 16.48 23.33
C ALA A 52 -22.40 15.68 23.44
N ARG A 53 -22.66 14.75 22.51
CA ARG A 53 -23.79 13.82 22.60
C ARG A 53 -23.69 12.93 23.84
N ALA A 54 -22.51 12.41 24.17
CA ALA A 54 -22.33 11.57 25.36
C ALA A 54 -22.59 12.35 26.65
N LEU A 55 -22.11 13.60 26.74
CA LEU A 55 -22.39 14.50 27.87
C LEU A 55 -23.89 14.82 27.98
N ALA A 56 -24.56 15.11 26.86
CA ALA A 56 -26.01 15.35 26.84
C ALA A 56 -26.80 14.12 27.30
N LEU A 57 -26.42 12.92 26.84
CA LEU A 57 -27.01 11.65 27.30
C LEU A 57 -26.72 11.38 28.78
N GLY A 58 -25.61 11.89 29.30
CA GLY A 58 -25.26 11.90 30.73
C GLY A 58 -25.97 12.97 31.55
N GLY A 59 -26.82 13.80 30.94
CA GLY A 59 -27.63 14.81 31.61
C GLY A 59 -27.04 16.21 31.65
N SER A 60 -25.87 16.46 31.04
CA SER A 60 -25.31 17.80 30.95
C SER A 60 -26.16 18.72 30.08
N SER A 61 -26.34 19.95 30.54
CA SER A 61 -26.97 21.03 29.79
C SER A 61 -26.07 21.53 28.66
N ALA A 62 -26.67 22.24 27.68
CA ALA A 62 -25.91 22.84 26.59
C ALA A 62 -24.81 23.79 27.08
N ALA A 63 -25.08 24.57 28.14
CA ALA A 63 -24.11 25.50 28.72
C ALA A 63 -22.90 24.77 29.32
N GLU A 64 -23.13 23.69 30.07
CA GLU A 64 -22.06 22.86 30.64
C GLU A 64 -21.24 22.19 29.53
N ILE A 65 -21.89 21.70 28.47
CA ILE A 65 -21.21 21.08 27.33
C ILE A 65 -20.33 22.11 26.60
N THR A 66 -20.84 23.30 26.32
CA THR A 66 -20.03 24.35 25.69
C THR A 66 -18.89 24.80 26.60
N GLY A 67 -19.11 24.92 27.91
CA GLY A 67 -18.08 25.29 28.87
C GLY A 67 -16.97 24.23 29.00
N PHE A 68 -17.32 22.94 28.86
CA PHE A 68 -16.34 21.85 28.85
C PHE A 68 -15.38 21.93 27.67
N TYR A 69 -15.88 22.27 26.48
CA TYR A 69 -15.06 22.32 25.25
C TYR A 69 -14.39 23.67 24.99
N TYR A 70 -14.95 24.73 25.55
CA TYR A 70 -14.52 26.11 25.33
C TYR A 70 -14.34 26.79 26.69
N ALA A 71 -13.31 26.37 27.42
CA ALA A 71 -12.85 27.08 28.60
C ALA A 71 -12.23 28.41 28.14
N GLY A 72 -13.03 29.47 28.17
CA GLY A 72 -12.52 30.84 28.09
C GLY A 72 -11.63 31.15 29.29
#